data_AF-A0A4R1MBX2-F1
#
_entry.id   AF-A0A4R1MBX2-F1
#
_cell.length_a   1.000
_cell.length_b   1.000
_cell.length_c   1.000
_cell.angle_alpha   90.00
_cell.angle_beta   90.00
_cell.angle_gamma   90.00
#
_symmetry.space_group_name_H-M   'P 1'
#
loop_
_entity.id
_entity.type
_entity.pdbx_description
1 polymer ?
#
loop_
_entity_poly.entity_id
_entity_poly.type
_entity_poly.pdbx_seq_one_letter_code
_entity_poly.pdbx_strand_id
1 'polypeptide(L)'
;MPPSVATSDLPITRTSSRTQRAPQAPHMARRTHIVVPLVIIDVTVPGRSSADGRRALHAALGDDLRLYVVTIDQQRERVTFRVEVTSRTLEDVIGLLTVKLDRATLGRAQSTVIRRPRDY
;
A
#
# COMPACT_ATOMS: atom_id res chain seq x y z
N MET A 1 -65.28 53.34 22.03
CA MET A 1 -65.55 53.55 20.59
C MET A 1 -64.30 54.16 19.99
N PRO A 2 -63.62 53.49 19.02
CA PRO A 2 -64.10 53.19 17.65
C PRO A 2 -64.13 51.68 17.30
N PRO A 3 -64.49 51.28 16.05
CA PRO A 3 -65.12 49.99 15.74
C PRO A 3 -64.24 48.92 15.09
N SER A 4 -64.77 47.68 15.13
CA SER A 4 -64.41 46.49 14.35
C SER A 4 -64.55 46.67 12.83
N VAL A 5 -63.65 46.03 12.07
CA VAL A 5 -63.88 45.35 10.76
C VAL A 5 -62.76 44.28 10.65
N ALA A 6 -63.00 42.99 10.89
CA ALA A 6 -63.54 41.95 10.00
C ALA A 6 -62.71 41.69 8.73
N THR A 7 -62.02 40.54 8.66
CA THR A 7 -61.94 39.68 7.47
C THR A 7 -61.46 38.29 7.90
N SER A 8 -62.30 37.31 7.64
CA SER A 8 -62.02 35.87 7.69
C SER A 8 -60.93 35.50 6.69
N ASP A 9 -60.10 34.52 7.02
CA ASP A 9 -60.00 33.36 6.13
C ASP A 9 -59.42 32.11 6.84
N LEU A 10 -59.81 30.98 6.27
CA LEU A 10 -59.92 29.63 6.82
C LEU A 10 -58.57 28.90 7.11
N PRO A 11 -58.62 27.75 7.81
CA PRO A 11 -57.47 27.16 8.49
C PRO A 11 -56.65 26.29 7.52
N ILE A 12 -55.32 26.49 7.52
CA ILE A 12 -54.41 25.55 6.87
C ILE A 12 -53.71 24.76 7.96
N THR A 13 -54.18 23.53 8.14
CA THR A 13 -53.52 22.45 8.84
C THR A 13 -52.12 22.26 8.24
N ARG A 14 -51.08 22.70 8.95
CA ARG A 14 -49.70 22.26 8.68
C ARG A 14 -49.16 21.51 9.87
N THR A 15 -49.54 20.24 9.90
CA THR A 15 -48.82 19.16 10.56
C THR A 15 -47.43 19.07 9.95
N SER A 16 -46.49 19.88 10.43
CA SER A 16 -45.08 19.70 10.09
C SER A 16 -44.44 18.85 11.18
N SER A 17 -44.48 17.55 10.91
CA SER A 17 -43.73 16.50 11.54
C SER A 17 -42.36 16.99 12.01
N ARG A 18 -42.18 16.98 13.33
CA ARG A 18 -40.87 16.91 13.98
C ARG A 18 -40.26 15.57 13.62
N THR A 19 -39.73 15.45 12.40
CA THR A 19 -38.93 14.31 12.00
C THR A 19 -37.66 14.37 12.83
N GLN A 20 -37.66 13.55 13.87
CA GLN A 20 -36.49 13.19 14.66
C GLN A 20 -35.33 12.95 13.71
N ARG A 21 -34.30 13.79 13.82
CA ARG A 21 -33.03 13.57 13.15
C ARG A 21 -32.43 12.31 13.79
N ALA A 22 -32.64 11.16 13.14
CA ALA A 22 -31.99 9.92 13.53
C ALA A 22 -30.48 10.18 13.64
N PRO A 23 -29.79 9.64 14.66
CA PRO A 23 -28.34 9.73 14.72
C PRO A 23 -27.81 9.04 13.47
N GLN A 24 -27.16 9.83 12.61
CA GLN A 24 -26.48 9.29 11.43
C GLN A 24 -25.47 8.27 11.94
N ALA A 25 -25.72 7.00 11.65
CA ALA A 25 -24.76 5.94 11.86
C ALA A 25 -23.42 6.38 11.23
N PRO A 26 -22.29 6.23 11.92
CA PRO A 26 -21.00 6.64 11.39
C PRO A 26 -20.83 5.92 10.06
N HIS A 27 -20.81 6.69 8.97
CA HIS A 27 -20.38 6.18 7.68
C HIS A 27 -18.98 5.66 7.89
N MET A 28 -18.83 4.33 7.99
CA MET A 28 -17.54 3.69 7.90
C MET A 28 -17.00 4.04 6.52
N ALA A 29 -16.19 5.11 6.45
CA ALA A 29 -15.45 5.46 5.26
C ALA A 29 -14.71 4.19 4.83
N ARG A 30 -15.16 3.61 3.71
CA ARG A 30 -14.65 2.35 3.18
C ARG A 30 -13.15 2.54 3.02
N ARG A 31 -12.35 1.86 3.85
CA ARG A 31 -10.89 2.03 3.85
C ARG A 31 -10.37 1.58 2.49
N THR A 32 -10.07 2.55 1.62
CA THR A 32 -9.60 2.36 0.23
C THR A 32 -8.16 1.89 0.15
N HIS A 33 -7.45 1.85 1.28
CA HIS A 33 -6.06 1.45 1.38
C HIS A 33 -5.88 0.31 2.38
N ILE A 34 -4.99 -0.63 2.04
CA ILE A 34 -4.46 -1.66 2.92
C ILE A 34 -3.05 -1.26 3.38
N VAL A 35 -2.70 -1.62 4.61
CA VAL A 35 -1.34 -1.53 5.12
C VAL A 35 -0.67 -2.87 4.86
N VAL A 36 0.45 -2.87 4.14
CA VAL A 36 1.19 -4.08 3.79
C VAL A 36 2.65 -3.98 4.24
N PRO A 37 3.29 -5.09 4.64
CA PRO A 37 4.73 -5.13 4.85
C PRO A 37 5.49 -4.73 3.58
N LEU A 38 6.60 -4.03 3.76
CA LEU A 38 7.59 -3.72 2.74
C LEU A 38 8.97 -4.06 3.28
N VAL A 39 9.67 -4.94 2.56
CA VAL A 39 11.06 -5.29 2.81
C VAL A 39 11.92 -4.61 1.76
N ILE A 40 12.96 -3.91 2.20
CA ILE A 40 13.98 -3.31 1.35
C ILE A 40 15.31 -3.95 1.70
N ILE A 41 15.96 -4.60 0.73
CA ILE A 41 17.24 -5.27 0.94
C ILE A 41 18.19 -5.02 -0.22
N ASP A 42 19.44 -4.68 0.10
CA ASP A 42 20.51 -4.62 -0.90
C ASP A 42 21.06 -6.04 -1.11
N VAL A 43 21.12 -6.50 -2.36
CA VAL A 43 21.61 -7.84 -2.74
C VAL A 43 22.70 -7.69 -3.78
N THR A 44 23.90 -8.17 -3.47
CA THR A 44 25.01 -8.24 -4.42
C THR A 44 25.06 -9.62 -5.04
N VAL A 45 24.85 -9.69 -6.36
CA VAL A 45 24.87 -10.92 -7.15
C VAL A 45 26.19 -10.98 -7.93
N PRO A 46 26.91 -12.11 -7.91
CA PRO A 46 28.09 -12.30 -8.75
C PRO A 46 27.68 -12.36 -10.22
N GLY A 47 28.51 -11.77 -11.08
CA GLY A 47 28.28 -11.63 -12.51
C GLY A 47 28.44 -10.19 -12.98
N ARG A 48 28.63 -10.03 -14.29
CA ARG A 48 28.76 -8.71 -14.95
C ARG A 48 27.43 -8.20 -15.52
N SER A 49 26.44 -9.07 -15.63
CA SER A 49 25.16 -8.80 -16.29
C SER A 49 24.09 -8.49 -15.25
N SER A 50 23.58 -7.26 -15.30
CA SER A 50 22.42 -6.89 -14.48
C SER A 50 21.16 -7.64 -14.92
N ALA A 51 21.06 -8.03 -16.19
CA ALA A 51 19.92 -8.79 -16.71
C ALA A 51 19.84 -10.18 -16.07
N ASP A 52 20.97 -10.87 -15.93
CA ASP A 52 21.02 -12.19 -15.31
C ASP A 52 20.70 -12.11 -13.81
N GLY A 53 21.23 -11.08 -13.13
CA GLY A 53 20.89 -10.80 -11.74
C GLY A 53 19.40 -10.51 -11.54
N ARG A 54 18.77 -9.74 -12.45
CA ARG A 54 17.31 -9.50 -12.42
C ARG A 54 16.52 -10.80 -12.60
N ARG A 55 16.90 -11.64 -13.57
CA ARG A 55 16.25 -12.93 -13.82
C ARG A 55 16.35 -13.83 -12.59
N ALA A 56 17.52 -13.91 -11.97
CA ALA A 56 17.73 -14.73 -10.77
C ALA A 56 16.90 -14.23 -9.57
N LEU A 57 16.82 -12.90 -9.37
CA LEU A 57 16.02 -12.30 -8.30
C LEU A 57 14.51 -12.51 -8.51
N HIS A 58 14.02 -12.38 -9.74
CA HIS A 58 12.63 -12.70 -10.07
C HIS A 58 12.34 -14.20 -9.89
N ALA A 59 13.25 -15.09 -10.29
CA ALA A 59 13.09 -16.52 -10.06
C ALA A 59 13.06 -16.89 -8.57
N ALA A 60 13.75 -16.14 -7.72
CA ALA A 60 13.81 -16.38 -6.28
C ALA A 60 12.58 -15.82 -5.52
N LEU A 61 12.14 -14.61 -5.88
CA LEU A 61 11.17 -13.84 -5.09
C LEU A 61 9.80 -13.65 -5.78
N GLY A 62 9.71 -13.95 -7.07
CA GLY A 62 8.52 -13.78 -7.90
C GLY A 62 8.44 -12.40 -8.58
N ASP A 63 7.24 -12.04 -9.03
CA ASP A 63 7.01 -10.83 -9.82
C ASP A 63 6.56 -9.60 -9.02
N ASP A 64 6.07 -9.78 -7.78
CA ASP A 64 5.67 -8.67 -6.90
C ASP A 64 6.89 -8.10 -6.15
N LEU A 65 7.85 -7.59 -6.92
CA LEU A 65 9.04 -6.93 -6.40
C LEU A 65 9.51 -5.81 -7.33
N ARG A 66 10.29 -4.89 -6.78
CA ARG A 66 10.97 -3.85 -7.55
C ARG A 66 12.47 -4.02 -7.42
N LEU A 67 13.17 -3.96 -8.56
CA LEU A 67 14.62 -4.07 -8.64
C LEU A 67 15.22 -2.79 -9.19
N TYR A 68 16.14 -2.22 -8.44
CA TYR A 68 16.96 -1.08 -8.85
C TYR A 68 18.43 -1.50 -8.85
N VAL A 69 19.15 -1.25 -9.95
CA VAL A 69 20.59 -1.45 -9.98
C VAL A 69 21.24 -0.31 -9.22
N VAL A 70 21.94 -0.63 -8.13
CA VAL A 70 22.64 0.35 -7.30
C VAL A 70 24.06 0.55 -7.83
N THR A 71 24.75 -0.53 -8.19
CA THR A 71 26.14 -0.47 -8.66
C THR A 71 26.45 -1.69 -9.51
N ILE A 72 27.31 -1.51 -10.52
CA ILE A 72 27.94 -2.58 -11.28
C ILE A 72 29.45 -2.45 -11.10
N ASP A 73 30.07 -3.41 -10.42
CA ASP A 73 31.51 -3.51 -10.26
C ASP A 73 32.05 -4.52 -11.29
N GLN A 74 32.60 -4.00 -12.39
CA GLN A 74 33.14 -4.83 -13.47
C GLN A 74 34.45 -5.52 -13.09
N GLN A 75 35.23 -4.91 -12.19
CA GLN A 75 36.53 -5.44 -11.76
C GLN A 75 36.35 -6.69 -10.91
N ARG A 76 35.33 -6.68 -10.05
CA ARG A 76 35.00 -7.81 -9.16
C ARG A 76 33.90 -8.71 -9.72
N GLU A 77 33.37 -8.39 -10.89
CA GLU A 77 32.25 -9.08 -11.52
C GLU A 77 31.06 -9.20 -10.56
N ARG A 78 30.54 -8.06 -10.08
CA ARG A 78 29.42 -8.03 -9.14
C ARG A 78 28.42 -6.95 -9.54
N VAL A 79 27.14 -7.25 -9.35
CA VAL A 79 26.05 -6.28 -9.48
C VAL A 79 25.29 -6.21 -8.16
N THR A 80 25.14 -4.99 -7.63
CA THR A 80 24.33 -4.75 -6.43
C THR A 80 22.97 -4.22 -6.83
N PHE A 81 21.92 -4.85 -6.31
CA PHE A 81 20.53 -4.48 -6.49
C PHE A 81 19.94 -4.00 -5.18
N ARG A 82 19.13 -2.95 -5.22
CA ARG A 82 18.14 -2.67 -4.18
C ARG A 82 16.88 -3.40 -4.58
N VAL A 83 16.43 -4.30 -3.71
CA VAL A 83 15.24 -5.12 -3.87
C VAL A 83 14.18 -4.61 -2.91
N GLU A 84 13.01 -4.28 -3.44
CA GLU A 84 11.83 -3.96 -2.64
C GLU A 84 10.78 -5.04 -2.84
N VAL A 85 10.33 -5.67 -1.75
CA VAL A 85 9.33 -6.75 -1.79
C VAL A 85 8.16 -6.36 -0.89
N THR A 86 6.95 -6.37 -1.44
CA THR A 86 5.72 -6.16 -0.66
C THR A 86 5.13 -7.47 -0.17
N SER A 87 4.31 -7.40 0.88
CA SER A 87 3.49 -8.52 1.33
C SER A 87 4.27 -9.76 1.82
N ARG A 88 5.55 -9.61 2.17
CA ARG A 88 6.40 -10.65 2.77
C ARG A 88 7.14 -10.12 4.00
N THR A 89 7.50 -11.00 4.92
CA THR A 89 8.36 -10.66 6.06
C THR A 89 9.83 -10.63 5.63
N LEU A 90 10.68 -10.03 6.46
CA LEU A 90 12.11 -9.99 6.19
C LEU A 90 12.71 -11.40 6.26
N GLU A 91 12.27 -12.23 7.21
CA GLU A 91 12.72 -13.60 7.38
C GLU A 91 12.42 -14.46 6.15
N ASP A 92 11.22 -14.33 5.59
CA ASP A 92 10.83 -15.05 4.37
C ASP A 92 11.70 -14.65 3.17
N VAL A 93 11.95 -13.34 3.01
CA VAL A 93 12.79 -12.83 1.93
C VAL A 93 14.23 -13.32 2.06
N ILE A 94 14.81 -13.26 3.25
CA ILE A 94 16.16 -13.78 3.51
C ILE A 94 16.20 -15.30 3.25
N GLY A 95 15.21 -16.05 3.72
CA GLY A 95 15.12 -17.50 3.49
C GLY A 95 15.08 -17.85 1.99
N LEU A 96 14.25 -17.15 1.21
CA LEU A 96 14.17 -17.37 -0.24
C LEU A 96 15.48 -17.01 -0.96
N LEU A 97 16.10 -15.89 -0.61
CA LEU A 97 17.36 -15.45 -1.21
C LEU A 97 18.49 -16.43 -0.89
N THR A 98 18.59 -16.90 0.36
CA THR A 98 19.64 -17.83 0.78
C THR A 98 19.48 -19.22 0.17
N VAL A 99 18.25 -19.67 -0.11
CA VAL A 99 17.97 -20.96 -0.77
C VAL A 99 18.19 -20.92 -2.29
N LYS A 100 17.96 -19.76 -2.93
CA LYS A 100 17.97 -19.64 -4.40
C LYS A 100 19.20 -18.97 -4.97
N LEU A 101 19.95 -18.23 -4.15
CA LEU A 101 21.11 -17.46 -4.58
C LEU A 101 22.33 -17.76 -3.68
N ASP A 102 22.86 -18.98 -3.79
CA ASP A 102 23.95 -19.52 -2.96
C ASP A 102 25.20 -18.63 -2.89
N ARG A 103 25.43 -17.80 -3.90
CA ARG A 103 26.63 -16.94 -4.01
C ARG A 103 26.32 -15.45 -3.88
N ALA A 104 25.07 -15.08 -3.59
CA ALA A 104 24.70 -13.69 -3.38
C ALA A 104 25.11 -13.23 -1.98
N THR A 105 25.50 -11.97 -1.87
CA THR A 105 25.75 -11.31 -0.58
C THR A 105 24.55 -10.44 -0.22
N LEU A 106 24.02 -10.63 0.98
CA LEU A 106 22.96 -9.78 1.53
C LEU A 106 23.59 -8.60 2.26
N GLY A 107 23.19 -7.40 1.88
CA GLY A 107 23.63 -6.15 2.46
C GLY A 107 22.62 -5.60 3.47
N ARG A 108 22.47 -4.27 3.46
CA ARG A 108 21.53 -3.58 4.34
C ARG A 108 20.11 -4.06 4.08
N ALA A 109 19.41 -4.44 5.14
CA ALA A 109 18.01 -4.82 5.11
C ALA A 109 17.17 -3.94 6.03
N GLN A 110 15.95 -3.62 5.61
CA GLN A 110 14.98 -2.87 6.37
C GLN A 110 13.59 -3.47 6.16
N SER A 111 12.82 -3.57 7.25
CA SER A 111 11.40 -3.91 7.21
C SER A 111 10.60 -2.69 7.64
N THR A 112 9.56 -2.36 6.88
CA THR A 112 8.63 -1.28 7.17
C THR A 112 7.23 -1.67 6.70
N VAL A 113 6.27 -0.76 6.85
CA VAL A 113 4.91 -0.93 6.34
C VAL A 113 4.54 0.24 5.44
N ILE A 114 3.82 -0.03 4.36
CA ILE A 114 3.33 0.98 3.43
C ILE A 114 1.82 0.89 3.26
N ARG A 115 1.20 2.00 2.86
CA ARG A 115 -0.21 2.05 2.46
C ARG A 115 -0.30 1.84 0.96
N ARG A 116 -1.03 0.82 0.52
CA ARG A 116 -1.31 0.53 -0.89
C ARG A 116 -2.81 0.64 -1.15
N PRO A 117 -3.27 1.15 -2.31
CA PRO A 117 -4.67 1.01 -2.71
C PRO A 117 -5.09 -0.46 -2.64
N ARG A 118 -6.36 -0.71 -2.29
CA ARG A 118 -6.95 -2.05 -2.47
C ARG A 118 -7.19 -2.26 -3.96
N ASP A 119 -6.48 -3.22 -4.55
CA ASP A 119 -6.86 -3.76 -5.85
C ASP A 119 -8.19 -4.53 -5.64
N TYR A 120 -9.24 -4.13 -6.39
CA TYR A 120 -10.60 -4.68 -6.32
C TYR A 120 -10.89 -5.53 -7.55
#